data_AF-A0A2V9T360-F1
#
_entry.id   AF-A0A2V9T360-F1
#
_cell.length_a   1.000
_cell.length_b   1.000
_cell.length_c   1.000
_cell.angle_alpha   90.00
_cell.angle_beta   90.00
_cell.angle_gamma   90.00
#
_symmetry.space_group_name_H-M   'P 1'
#
loop_
_entity.id
_entity.type
_entity.pdbx_description
1 polymer ?
#
loop_
_entity_poly.entity_id
_entity_poly.type
_entity_poly.pdbx_seq_one_letter_code
_entity_poly.pdbx_strand_id
1 'polypeptide(L)'
;MNEAAHVRNHERSIGSVVAEIKDELIDFIQTRVRMFKSELQETVATFRRIVPMAAIAIILLTTGYVLLTLAVVSLVAVAFWNNPYHWFFAFLIVGVLWLIAGALTGFLAWNRFRTRGTFPNKTIGVLKADKVWFERQARSQL
;
A
#
# COMPACT_ATOMS: atom_id res chain seq x y z
N MET A 1 42.74 -55.21 -35.58
CA MET A 1 41.38 -54.65 -35.43
C MET A 1 41.29 -54.01 -34.04
N ASN A 2 40.75 -52.80 -33.98
CA ASN A 2 40.24 -52.09 -32.79
C ASN A 2 41.17 -51.10 -32.09
N GLU A 3 41.38 -49.92 -32.69
CA GLU A 3 41.92 -48.75 -31.98
C GLU A 3 41.31 -47.42 -32.46
N ALA A 4 40.00 -47.41 -32.78
CA ALA A 4 39.35 -46.23 -33.39
C ALA A 4 37.92 -45.92 -32.91
N ALA A 5 37.58 -46.17 -31.63
CA ALA A 5 36.16 -46.09 -31.24
C ALA A 5 35.80 -45.44 -29.90
N HIS A 6 36.67 -44.69 -29.22
CA HIS A 6 36.31 -44.12 -27.90
C HIS A 6 36.65 -42.63 -27.70
N VAL A 7 36.42 -41.78 -28.71
CA VAL A 7 36.49 -40.30 -28.52
C VAL A 7 35.27 -39.59 -29.11
N ARG A 8 34.05 -40.10 -28.87
CA ARG A 8 32.83 -39.52 -29.49
C ARG A 8 31.67 -39.11 -28.57
N ASN A 9 31.86 -38.99 -27.25
CA ASN A 9 30.75 -38.58 -26.37
C ASN A 9 31.17 -37.73 -25.15
N HIS A 10 31.95 -36.68 -25.37
CA HIS A 10 32.20 -35.65 -24.34
C HIS A 10 31.56 -34.28 -24.65
N GLU A 11 30.78 -34.18 -25.73
CA GLU A 11 29.88 -33.05 -25.94
C GLU A 11 28.59 -33.27 -25.17
N ARG A 12 28.66 -33.25 -23.84
CA ARG A 12 27.50 -32.79 -23.07
C ARG A 12 27.38 -31.31 -23.42
N SER A 13 26.66 -31.07 -24.51
CA SER A 13 26.59 -29.77 -25.19
C SER A 13 26.31 -28.69 -24.16
N ILE A 14 27.11 -27.62 -24.16
CA ILE A 14 26.86 -26.43 -23.32
C ILE A 14 25.41 -25.95 -23.48
N GLY A 15 24.77 -26.24 -24.62
CA GLY A 15 23.34 -26.01 -24.83
C GLY A 15 22.40 -26.80 -23.91
N SER A 16 22.74 -28.02 -23.48
CA SER A 16 21.92 -28.78 -22.54
C SER A 16 22.04 -28.26 -21.10
N VAL A 17 23.21 -27.76 -20.70
CA VAL A 17 23.41 -27.12 -19.38
C VAL A 17 22.67 -25.78 -19.30
N VAL A 18 22.69 -25.00 -20.38
CA VAL A 18 21.92 -23.74 -20.46
C VAL A 18 20.41 -24.00 -20.45
N ALA A 19 19.94 -25.08 -21.07
CA ALA A 19 18.54 -25.50 -21.01
C ALA A 19 18.13 -25.90 -19.58
N GLU A 20 18.96 -26.67 -18.88
CA GLU A 20 18.73 -27.11 -17.49
C GLU A 20 18.66 -25.92 -16.51
N ILE A 21 19.57 -24.94 -16.63
CA ILE A 21 19.54 -23.71 -15.81
C ILE A 21 18.30 -22.85 -16.07
N LYS A 22 17.86 -22.76 -17.34
CA LYS A 22 16.65 -22.02 -17.70
C LYS A 22 15.40 -22.66 -17.07
N ASP A 23 15.32 -23.99 -17.11
CA ASP A 23 14.20 -24.72 -16.53
C ASP A 23 14.18 -24.58 -14.99
N GLU A 24 15.35 -24.62 -14.33
CA GLU A 24 15.46 -24.36 -12.88
C GLU A 24 15.05 -22.92 -12.50
N LEU A 25 15.41 -21.91 -13.30
CA LEU A 25 15.01 -20.52 -13.06
C LEU A 25 13.50 -20.31 -13.22
N ILE A 26 12.90 -20.97 -14.22
CA ILE A 26 11.45 -20.94 -14.42
C ILE A 26 10.73 -21.57 -13.22
N ASP A 27 11.23 -22.71 -12.72
CA ASP A 27 10.67 -23.39 -11.54
C ASP A 27 10.82 -22.55 -10.25
N PHE A 28 11.95 -21.87 -10.09
CA PHE A 28 12.18 -20.95 -8.98
C PHE A 28 11.24 -19.74 -8.99
N ILE A 29 11.02 -19.12 -10.17
CA ILE A 29 10.08 -17.99 -10.31
C ILE A 29 8.65 -18.47 -10.03
N GLN A 30 8.25 -19.62 -10.59
CA GLN A 30 6.93 -20.19 -10.32
C GLN A 30 6.73 -20.45 -8.82
N THR A 31 7.76 -20.95 -8.14
CA THR A 31 7.74 -21.18 -6.69
C THR A 31 7.60 -19.87 -5.90
N ARG A 32 8.37 -18.83 -6.24
CA ARG A 32 8.25 -17.51 -5.59
C ARG A 32 6.90 -16.86 -5.83
N VAL A 33 6.36 -16.96 -7.05
CA VAL A 33 5.01 -16.46 -7.37
C VAL A 33 3.95 -17.21 -6.57
N ARG A 34 4.12 -18.54 -6.41
CA ARG A 34 3.21 -19.36 -5.61
C ARG A 34 3.24 -18.96 -4.13
N MET A 35 4.44 -18.76 -3.56
CA MET A 35 4.59 -18.28 -2.17
C MET A 35 4.05 -16.87 -1.96
N PHE A 36 4.31 -15.95 -2.89
CA PHE A 36 3.77 -14.60 -2.84
C PHE A 36 2.23 -14.60 -2.90
N LYS A 37 1.66 -15.43 -3.78
CA LYS A 37 0.21 -15.60 -3.87
C LYS A 37 -0.38 -16.15 -2.57
N SER A 38 0.27 -17.13 -1.93
CA SER A 38 -0.21 -17.66 -0.65
C SER A 38 -0.13 -16.63 0.48
N GLU A 39 0.94 -15.84 0.54
CA GLU A 39 1.11 -14.79 1.55
C GLU A 39 0.09 -13.65 1.37
N LEU A 40 -0.19 -13.27 0.11
CA LEU A 40 -1.29 -12.34 -0.18
C LEU A 40 -2.65 -12.92 0.22
N GLN A 41 -2.90 -14.20 -0.06
CA GLN A 41 -4.15 -14.86 0.32
C GLN A 41 -4.31 -14.93 1.84
N GLU A 42 -3.25 -15.22 2.59
CA GLU A 42 -3.24 -15.24 4.04
C GLU A 42 -3.46 -13.83 4.63
N THR A 43 -2.81 -12.83 4.06
CA THR A 43 -3.03 -11.42 4.43
C THR A 43 -4.48 -11.02 4.20
N VAL A 44 -5.04 -11.33 3.02
CA VAL A 44 -6.44 -11.05 2.68
C VAL A 44 -7.40 -11.84 3.57
N ALA A 45 -7.09 -13.09 3.91
CA ALA A 45 -7.90 -13.92 4.79
C ALA A 45 -7.94 -13.35 6.22
N THR A 46 -6.81 -12.84 6.72
CA THR A 46 -6.74 -12.13 7.99
C THR A 46 -7.57 -10.84 7.95
N PHE A 47 -7.44 -10.05 6.87
CA PHE A 47 -8.26 -8.86 6.65
C PHE A 47 -9.75 -9.20 6.58
N ARG A 48 -10.14 -10.31 5.95
CA ARG A 48 -11.54 -10.73 5.81
C ARG A 48 -12.24 -10.87 7.17
N ARG A 49 -11.51 -11.23 8.22
CA ARG A 49 -12.05 -11.31 9.60
C ARG A 49 -12.20 -9.93 10.25
N ILE A 50 -11.31 -9.00 9.95
CA ILE A 50 -11.28 -7.65 10.54
C ILE A 50 -12.24 -6.69 9.82
N VAL A 51 -12.37 -6.82 8.50
CA VAL A 51 -13.19 -5.96 7.64
C VAL A 51 -14.64 -5.78 8.14
N PRO A 52 -15.42 -6.84 8.49
CA PRO A 52 -16.79 -6.63 8.95
C PRO A 52 -16.85 -5.91 10.29
N MET A 53 -15.93 -6.23 11.22
CA MET A 53 -15.87 -5.57 12.52
C MET A 53 -15.46 -4.10 12.39
N ALA A 54 -14.49 -3.81 11.52
CA ALA A 54 -14.09 -2.45 11.18
C ALA A 54 -15.22 -1.67 10.50
N ALA A 55 -15.99 -2.30 9.61
CA ALA A 55 -17.14 -1.68 8.96
C ALA A 55 -18.20 -1.26 9.98
N ILE A 56 -18.56 -2.16 10.92
CA ILE A 56 -19.51 -1.84 12.00
C ILE A 56 -18.97 -0.70 12.88
N ALA A 57 -17.69 -0.76 13.24
CA ALA A 57 -17.06 0.30 14.04
C ALA A 57 -17.10 1.66 13.31
N ILE A 58 -16.79 1.70 12.01
CA ILE A 58 -16.87 2.92 11.19
C ILE A 58 -18.30 3.45 11.14
N ILE A 59 -19.30 2.58 10.95
CA ILE A 59 -20.72 2.98 10.94
C ILE A 59 -21.12 3.59 12.29
N LEU A 60 -20.79 2.93 13.40
CA LEU A 60 -21.11 3.41 14.75
C LEU A 60 -20.40 4.72 15.07
N LEU A 61 -19.11 4.84 14.77
CA LEU A 61 -18.35 6.06 14.98
C LEU A 61 -18.89 7.22 14.13
N THR A 62 -19.21 6.96 12.86
CA THR A 62 -19.80 7.97 11.96
C THR A 62 -21.16 8.41 12.48
N THR A 63 -21.98 7.46 12.94
CA THR A 63 -23.31 7.77 13.50
C THR A 63 -23.19 8.58 14.78
N GLY A 64 -22.31 8.18 15.70
CA GLY A 64 -22.04 8.92 16.94
C GLY A 64 -21.52 10.32 16.66
N TYR A 65 -20.62 10.48 15.69
CA TYR A 65 -20.11 11.78 15.24
C TYR A 65 -21.23 12.70 14.74
N VAL A 66 -22.17 12.19 13.94
CA VAL A 66 -23.32 12.97 13.47
C VAL A 66 -24.22 13.38 14.63
N LEU A 67 -24.53 12.45 15.54
CA LEU A 67 -25.35 12.74 16.72
C LEU A 67 -24.70 13.79 17.64
N LEU A 68 -23.40 13.68 17.89
CA LEU A 68 -22.65 14.68 18.66
C LEU A 68 -22.66 16.05 17.98
N THR A 69 -22.48 16.09 16.66
CA THR A 69 -22.54 17.34 15.89
C THR A 69 -23.94 17.96 15.98
N LEU A 70 -25.01 17.16 15.85
CA LEU A 70 -26.38 17.62 16.02
C LEU A 70 -26.67 18.10 17.44
N ALA A 71 -26.09 17.47 18.46
CA ALA A 71 -26.21 17.92 19.84
C ALA A 71 -25.57 19.31 20.04
N VAL A 72 -24.39 19.54 19.47
CA VAL A 72 -23.74 20.87 19.49
C VAL A 72 -24.57 21.90 18.72
N VAL A 73 -25.09 21.56 17.53
CA VAL A 73 -25.99 22.44 16.78
C VAL A 73 -27.22 22.79 17.60
N SER A 74 -27.85 21.81 18.24
CA SER A 74 -29.05 22.04 19.06
C SER A 74 -28.75 22.94 20.26
N LEU A 75 -27.59 22.78 20.90
CA LEU A 75 -27.16 23.64 22.00
C LEU A 75 -26.99 25.10 21.55
N VAL A 76 -26.37 25.33 20.38
CA VAL A 76 -26.25 26.66 19.79
C VAL A 76 -27.61 27.20 19.40
N ALA A 77 -28.49 26.37 18.84
CA ALA A 77 -29.84 26.77 18.46
C ALA A 77 -30.67 27.24 19.67
N VAL A 78 -30.55 26.58 20.82
CA VAL A 78 -31.19 27.01 22.08
C VAL A 78 -30.64 28.35 22.56
N ALA A 79 -29.34 28.62 22.40
CA ALA A 79 -28.77 29.92 22.76
C ALA A 79 -29.35 31.09 21.93
N PHE A 80 -29.85 30.81 20.72
CA PHE A 80 -30.48 31.80 19.83
C PHE A 80 -32.01 31.67 19.76
N TRP A 81 -32.66 31.04 20.74
CA TRP A 81 -34.10 30.72 20.71
C TRP A 81 -35.03 31.89 20.35
N ASN A 82 -34.64 33.12 20.69
CA ASN A 82 -35.43 34.32 20.41
C ASN A 82 -35.46 34.73 18.92
N ASN A 83 -34.67 34.08 18.06
CA ASN A 83 -34.60 34.36 16.62
C ASN A 83 -35.31 33.23 15.82
N PRO A 84 -36.23 33.55 14.89
CA PRO A 84 -36.85 32.54 14.01
C PRO A 84 -35.85 31.70 13.21
N TYR A 85 -34.65 32.23 12.95
CA TYR A 85 -33.59 31.59 12.17
C TYR A 85 -32.51 30.91 13.04
N HIS A 86 -32.79 30.61 14.30
CA HIS A 86 -31.84 30.00 15.25
C HIS A 86 -31.16 28.73 14.72
N TRP A 87 -31.90 27.82 14.08
CA TRP A 87 -31.33 26.63 13.45
C TRP A 87 -30.36 26.97 12.31
N PHE A 88 -30.71 27.93 11.46
CA PHE A 88 -29.86 28.35 10.34
C PHE A 88 -28.52 28.88 10.84
N PHE A 89 -28.54 29.78 11.83
CA PHE A 89 -27.30 30.30 12.43
C PHE A 89 -26.51 29.22 13.17
N ALA A 90 -27.18 28.30 13.85
CA ALA A 90 -26.51 27.20 14.54
C ALA A 90 -25.76 26.27 13.56
N PHE A 91 -26.41 25.85 12.47
CA PHE A 91 -25.75 25.06 11.43
C PHE A 91 -24.62 25.82 10.75
N LEU A 92 -24.78 27.12 10.51
CA LEU A 92 -23.76 27.94 9.88
C LEU A 92 -22.52 28.07 10.78
N ILE A 93 -22.69 28.35 12.07
CA ILE A 93 -21.58 28.46 13.04
C ILE A 93 -20.85 27.13 13.17
N VAL A 94 -21.58 26.04 13.43
CA VAL A 94 -20.97 24.71 13.60
C VAL A 94 -20.33 24.22 12.30
N GLY A 95 -20.94 24.52 11.15
CA GLY A 95 -20.39 24.21 9.83
C GLY A 95 -19.06 24.93 9.57
N VAL A 96 -18.98 26.23 9.87
CA VAL A 96 -17.73 26.99 9.76
C VAL A 96 -16.65 26.43 10.70
N LEU A 97 -17.00 26.06 11.92
CA LEU A 97 -16.06 25.43 12.85
C LEU A 97 -15.52 24.10 12.30
N TRP A 98 -16.38 23.27 11.72
CA TRP A 98 -15.96 22.02 11.05
C TRP A 98 -15.08 22.27 9.82
N LEU A 99 -15.37 23.30 9.03
CA LEU A 99 -14.52 23.67 7.90
C LEU A 99 -13.12 24.10 8.33
N ILE A 100 -13.01 24.88 9.41
CA ILE A 100 -11.71 25.30 9.95
C ILE A 100 -10.94 24.10 10.49
N ALA A 101 -11.59 23.25 11.28
CA ALA A 101 -10.98 22.03 11.81
C ALA A 101 -10.54 21.06 10.70
N GLY A 102 -11.38 20.88 9.68
CA GLY A 102 -11.10 20.07 8.50
C GLY A 102 -9.95 20.64 7.66
N ALA A 103 -9.93 21.96 7.44
CA ALA A 103 -8.85 22.62 6.73
C ALA A 103 -7.51 22.50 7.48
N LEU A 104 -7.52 22.66 8.80
CA LEU A 104 -6.30 22.55 9.62
C LEU A 104 -5.76 21.12 9.62
N THR A 105 -6.61 20.14 9.91
CA THR A 105 -6.22 18.71 9.91
C THR A 105 -5.81 18.25 8.52
N GLY A 106 -6.54 18.65 7.47
CA GLY A 106 -6.19 18.41 6.07
C GLY A 106 -4.85 19.03 5.69
N PHE A 107 -4.58 20.27 6.11
CA PHE A 107 -3.31 20.93 5.87
C PHE A 107 -2.15 20.25 6.60
N LEU A 108 -2.36 19.83 7.86
CA LEU A 108 -1.36 19.06 8.61
C LEU A 108 -1.09 17.69 7.98
N ALA A 109 -2.13 16.98 7.55
CA ALA A 109 -2.01 15.71 6.85
C ALA A 109 -1.28 15.89 5.51
N TRP A 110 -1.67 16.89 4.71
CA TRP A 110 -1.02 17.23 3.45
C TRP A 110 0.45 17.57 3.64
N ASN A 111 0.76 18.40 4.65
CA ASN A 111 2.13 18.75 5.00
C ASN A 111 2.91 17.51 5.47
N ARG A 112 2.28 16.60 6.21
CA ARG A 112 2.86 15.33 6.63
C ARG A 112 3.17 14.42 5.45
N PHE A 113 2.27 14.29 4.47
CA PHE A 113 2.50 13.53 3.24
C PHE A 113 3.60 14.16 2.38
N ARG A 114 3.67 15.49 2.31
CA ARG A 114 4.68 16.21 1.52
C ARG A 114 6.08 16.14 2.15
N THR A 115 6.17 16.18 3.49
CA THR A 115 7.46 16.12 4.22
C THR A 115 7.91 14.70 4.53
N ARG A 116 6.96 13.79 4.75
CA ARG A 116 7.18 12.36 4.92
C ARG A 116 6.45 11.66 3.80
N GLY A 117 7.02 11.74 2.60
CA GLY A 117 6.61 10.87 1.51
C GLY A 117 6.48 9.46 2.08
N THR A 118 5.27 8.91 2.05
CA THR A 118 4.93 7.56 2.51
C THR A 118 5.47 6.51 1.55
N PHE A 119 6.68 6.75 1.06
CA PHE A 119 7.53 5.76 0.48
C PHE A 119 8.53 5.38 1.58
N PRO A 120 8.56 4.11 2.01
CA PRO A 120 9.53 3.67 3.00
C PRO A 120 10.94 3.93 2.46
N ASN A 121 11.57 5.02 2.90
CA ASN A 121 12.91 5.43 2.45
C ASN A 121 13.96 4.35 2.73
N LYS A 122 13.71 3.48 3.73
CA LYS A 122 14.57 2.32 3.99
C LYS A 122 14.46 1.21 2.93
N THR A 123 13.34 1.11 2.21
CA THR A 123 13.13 0.09 1.16
C THR A 123 13.51 0.60 -0.23
N ILE A 124 13.30 1.89 -0.52
CA ILE A 124 13.68 2.47 -1.83
C ILE A 124 15.15 2.82 -1.93
N GLY A 125 15.80 3.18 -0.82
CA GLY A 125 17.24 3.48 -0.82
C GLY A 125 18.07 2.30 -1.33
N VAL A 126 17.69 1.07 -0.95
CA VAL A 126 18.35 -0.16 -1.38
C VAL A 126 18.04 -0.47 -2.85
N LEU A 127 16.78 -0.31 -3.30
CA LEU A 127 16.42 -0.52 -4.71
C LEU A 127 17.06 0.47 -5.69
N LYS A 128 17.28 1.74 -5.28
CA LYS A 128 17.98 2.73 -6.11
C LYS A 128 19.49 2.48 -6.16
N ALA A 129 20.10 2.04 -5.06
CA ALA A 129 21.51 1.69 -5.01
C ALA A 129 21.82 0.51 -5.95
N ASP A 130 20.97 -0.52 -5.96
CA ASP A 130 21.13 -1.68 -6.83
C ASP A 130 21.00 -1.32 -8.32
N LYS A 131 20.05 -0.44 -8.70
CA LYS A 131 19.88 -0.02 -10.10
C LYS A 131 21.10 0.73 -10.65
N VAL A 132 21.72 1.58 -9.82
CA VAL A 132 22.92 2.34 -10.22
C VAL A 132 24.15 1.43 -10.32
N TRP A 133 24.20 0.36 -9.53
CA TRP A 133 25.28 -0.63 -9.60
C TRP A 133 25.17 -1.48 -10.88
N PHE A 134 23.97 -1.97 -11.22
CA PHE A 134 23.74 -2.73 -12.47
C PHE A 134 24.07 -1.92 -13.73
N GLU A 135 23.74 -0.62 -13.75
CA GLU A 135 24.01 0.25 -14.91
C GLU A 135 25.51 0.57 -15.08
N ARG A 136 26.27 0.58 -13.97
CA ARG A 136 27.74 0.71 -14.04
C ARG A 136 28.42 -0.58 -14.46
N GLN A 137 27.92 -1.73 -14.00
CA GLN A 137 28.48 -3.02 -14.39
C GLN A 137 28.28 -3.29 -15.89
N ALA A 138 27.09 -2.98 -16.43
CA ALA A 138 26.78 -3.14 -17.86
C ALA A 138 27.61 -2.21 -18.77
N ARG A 139 28.04 -1.05 -18.27
CA ARG A 139 28.86 -0.09 -19.01
C ARG A 139 30.36 -0.35 -18.88
N SER A 140 30.78 -1.19 -17.92
CA SER A 140 32.18 -1.57 -17.71
C SER A 140 32.61 -2.84 -18.44
N GLN A 141 31.66 -3.55 -19.08
CA GLN A 141 31.91 -4.75 -19.87
C GLN A 141 31.74 -4.54 -21.39
N LEU A 142 31.56 -3.29 -21.82
CA LEU A 142 31.71 -2.83 -23.22
C LEU A 142 32.97 -1.97 -23.30
#